data_AF-A0A316DG31-F1
#
_entry.id   AF-A0A316DG31-F1
#
_cell.length_a   1.000
_cell.length_b   1.000
_cell.length_c   1.000
_cell.angle_alpha   90.00
_cell.angle_beta   90.00
_cell.angle_gamma   90.00
#
_symmetry.space_group_name_H-M   'P 1'
#
loop_
_entity.id
_entity.type
_entity.pdbx_description
1 polymer ?
#
loop_
_entity_poly.entity_id
_entity_poly.type
_entity_poly.pdbx_seq_one_letter_code
_entity_poly.pdbx_strand_id
1 'polypeptide(L)'
;MMVMDSRDSTNKTCICACGGVMLYKVGTITRTIRNTEIRIHKVPHFDCTSCGELEFDLDTKIPTLTVYAYQAEISEAVWSEDLLEDMKQGNPWLPR
;
A
#
# COMPACT_ATOMS: atom_id res chain seq x y z
N MET A 1 19.23 -8.17 -24.01
CA MET A 1 17.77 -8.40 -24.15
C MET A 1 17.41 -9.42 -23.08
N MET A 2 17.06 -8.97 -21.87
CA MET A 2 16.69 -9.89 -20.79
C MET A 2 15.25 -10.31 -21.01
N VAL A 3 15.07 -11.61 -21.24
CA VAL A 3 13.78 -12.27 -21.37
C VAL A 3 13.19 -12.32 -19.97
N MET A 4 12.14 -11.54 -19.73
CA MET A 4 11.32 -11.65 -18.53
C MET A 4 10.39 -12.85 -18.75
N ASP A 5 10.85 -14.03 -18.29
CA ASP A 5 10.00 -15.20 -18.20
C ASP A 5 8.90 -14.97 -17.17
N SER A 6 7.71 -15.39 -17.58
CA SER A 6 6.44 -15.22 -16.91
C SER A 6 6.12 -16.49 -16.12
N ARG A 7 5.58 -16.29 -14.90
CA ARG A 7 4.87 -17.24 -13.99
C ARG A 7 5.58 -17.54 -12.66
N ASP A 8 5.35 -16.67 -11.67
CA ASP A 8 5.03 -17.10 -10.29
C ASP A 8 4.50 -15.89 -9.48
N SER A 9 3.21 -15.87 -9.16
CA SER A 9 2.57 -14.77 -8.41
C SER A 9 2.75 -14.89 -6.89
N THR A 10 3.59 -15.80 -6.41
CA THR A 10 3.68 -16.15 -4.98
C THR A 10 5.02 -15.84 -4.32
N ASN A 11 6.03 -15.33 -5.03
CA ASN A 11 7.36 -15.06 -4.44
C ASN A 11 8.04 -13.80 -5.01
N LYS A 12 7.30 -12.69 -5.08
CA LYS A 12 7.91 -11.40 -5.42
C LYS A 12 8.82 -10.96 -4.27
N THR A 13 10.08 -10.68 -4.58
CA THR A 13 11.07 -10.18 -3.63
C THR A 13 11.83 -9.00 -4.23
N CYS A 14 12.29 -8.09 -3.38
CA CYS A 14 13.20 -7.00 -3.77
C CYS A 14 14.27 -6.79 -2.70
N ILE A 15 15.27 -5.97 -3.01
CA ILE A 15 16.35 -5.63 -2.08
C ILE A 15 15.97 -4.34 -1.36
N CYS A 16 15.99 -4.38 -0.03
CA CYS A 16 15.77 -3.21 0.82
C CYS A 16 16.99 -2.29 0.77
N ALA A 17 16.79 -0.99 1.03
CA ALA A 17 17.87 -0.03 1.21
C ALA A 17 18.88 -0.43 2.31
N CYS A 18 18.47 -1.25 3.30
CA CYS A 18 19.37 -1.77 4.33
C CYS A 18 20.27 -2.93 3.86
N GLY A 19 20.09 -3.42 2.62
CA GLY A 19 20.77 -4.61 2.08
C GLY A 19 20.06 -5.94 2.38
N GLY A 20 18.96 -5.92 3.15
CA GLY A 20 18.13 -7.09 3.42
C GLY A 20 17.17 -7.44 2.28
N VAL A 21 16.51 -8.60 2.39
CA VAL A 21 15.49 -9.05 1.43
C VAL A 21 14.11 -8.62 1.90
N MET A 22 13.34 -8.03 1.01
CA MET A 22 11.93 -7.72 1.22
C MET A 22 11.05 -8.77 0.56
N LEU A 23 10.01 -9.18 1.27
CA LEU A 23 9.06 -10.19 0.82
C LEU A 23 7.71 -9.53 0.54
N TYR A 24 7.14 -9.82 -0.62
CA TYR A 24 5.80 -9.38 -0.94
C TYR A 24 4.77 -10.12 -0.09
N LYS A 25 3.83 -9.37 0.49
CA LYS A 25 2.67 -9.89 1.21
C LYS A 25 1.47 -8.96 1.06
N VAL A 26 0.28 -9.52 1.26
CA VAL A 26 -0.97 -8.75 1.38
C VAL A 26 -1.36 -8.76 2.85
N GLY A 27 -1.47 -7.59 3.46
CA GLY A 27 -1.67 -7.49 4.91
C GLY A 27 -2.33 -6.20 5.36
N THR A 28 -2.30 -5.98 6.68
CA THR A 28 -2.78 -4.73 7.28
C THR A 28 -1.59 -3.86 7.63
N ILE A 29 -1.64 -2.60 7.25
CA ILE A 29 -0.68 -1.58 7.67
C ILE A 29 -1.36 -0.57 8.58
N THR A 30 -0.58 0.08 9.44
CA THR A 30 -1.06 1.19 10.27
C THR A 30 -0.32 2.45 9.88
N ARG A 31 -1.06 3.54 9.70
CA ARG A 31 -0.52 4.87 9.44
C ARG A 31 -1.06 5.83 10.49
N THR A 32 -0.20 6.73 10.97
CA THR A 32 -0.58 7.72 11.97
C THR A 32 -0.54 9.11 11.36
N ILE A 33 -1.66 9.82 11.40
CA ILE A 33 -1.75 11.24 11.00
C ILE A 33 -2.27 12.02 12.19
N ARG A 34 -1.49 13.01 12.68
CA ARG A 34 -1.87 13.88 13.81
C ARG A 34 -2.44 13.12 15.02
N ASN A 35 -1.77 12.03 15.41
CA ASN A 35 -2.14 11.13 16.50
C ASN A 35 -3.38 10.25 16.24
N THR A 36 -3.99 10.31 15.06
CA THR A 36 -5.02 9.36 14.64
C THR A 36 -4.37 8.17 13.96
N GLU A 37 -4.59 6.97 14.49
CA GLU A 37 -4.20 5.71 13.84
C GLU A 37 -5.26 5.29 12.82
N ILE A 38 -4.80 5.00 11.61
CA ILE A 38 -5.61 4.53 10.50
C ILE A 38 -5.05 3.18 10.07
N ARG A 39 -5.89 2.15 10.14
CA ARG A 39 -5.57 0.78 9.73
C ARG A 39 -6.08 0.56 8.32
N ILE A 40 -5.18 0.15 7.42
CA ILE A 40 -5.54 -0.14 6.04
C ILE A 40 -5.31 -1.62 5.79
N HIS A 41 -6.40 -2.34 5.56
CA HIS A 41 -6.43 -3.77 5.33
C HIS A 41 -6.21 -4.13 3.86
N LYS A 42 -5.82 -5.38 3.60
CA LYS A 42 -5.63 -5.96 2.25
C LYS A 42 -4.63 -5.17 1.38
N VAL A 43 -3.64 -4.52 1.98
CA VAL A 43 -2.65 -3.75 1.26
C VAL A 43 -1.57 -4.67 0.70
N PRO A 44 -1.36 -4.71 -0.63
CA PRO A 44 -0.18 -5.34 -1.21
C PRO A 44 1.06 -4.49 -0.93
N HIS A 45 2.06 -5.08 -0.29
CA HIS A 45 3.30 -4.39 0.08
C HIS A 45 4.48 -5.36 0.20
N PHE A 46 5.69 -4.81 0.18
CA PHE A 46 6.92 -5.51 0.50
C PHE A 46 7.33 -5.17 1.93
N ASP A 47 7.74 -6.19 2.68
CA ASP A 47 8.21 -6.04 4.06
C ASP A 47 9.63 -6.59 4.19
N CYS A 48 10.54 -5.75 4.70
CA CYS A 48 11.91 -6.17 4.97
C CYS A 48 11.99 -6.93 6.29
N THR A 49 12.31 -8.22 6.22
CA THR A 49 12.51 -9.07 7.40
C THR A 49 13.66 -8.64 8.32
N SER A 50 14.58 -7.80 7.81
CA SER A 50 15.79 -7.38 8.54
C SER A 50 15.60 -6.06 9.30
N CYS A 51 14.92 -5.06 8.72
CA CYS A 51 14.74 -3.75 9.35
C CYS A 51 13.28 -3.31 9.53
N GLY A 52 12.30 -4.07 9.01
CA GLY A 52 10.88 -3.74 9.09
C GLY A 52 10.42 -2.62 8.15
N GLU A 53 11.28 -2.20 7.20
CA GLU A 53 10.91 -1.23 6.17
C GLU A 53 9.75 -1.77 5.33
N LEU A 54 8.80 -0.89 4.98
CA LEU A 54 7.65 -1.21 4.15
C LEU A 54 7.72 -0.45 2.83
N GLU A 55 7.67 -1.17 1.72
CA GLU A 55 7.59 -0.60 0.39
C GLU A 55 6.28 -0.95 -0.30
N PHE A 56 5.79 -0.04 -1.14
CA PHE A 56 4.52 -0.16 -1.84
C PHE A 56 4.75 0.21 -3.31
N ASP A 57 4.05 -0.47 -4.22
CA ASP A 57 4.00 0.00 -5.60
C ASP A 57 3.32 1.38 -5.64
N LEU A 58 3.83 2.29 -6.46
CA LEU A 58 3.29 3.65 -6.59
C LEU A 58 1.80 3.64 -6.98
N ASP A 59 1.37 2.61 -7.71
CA ASP A 59 0.00 2.43 -8.16
C ASP A 59 -0.98 2.12 -7.01
N THR A 60 -0.49 1.68 -5.85
CA THR A 60 -1.34 1.36 -4.68
C THR A 60 -1.98 2.58 -4.03
N LYS A 61 -1.47 3.80 -4.28
CA LYS A 61 -1.97 5.08 -3.73
C LYS A 61 -2.29 5.08 -2.23
N ILE A 62 -1.56 4.30 -1.44
CA ILE A 62 -1.73 4.20 0.01
C ILE A 62 -1.70 5.57 0.72
N PRO A 63 -0.79 6.51 0.38
CA PRO A 63 -0.80 7.83 0.98
C PRO A 63 -2.13 8.57 0.77
N THR A 64 -2.69 8.52 -0.44
CA THR A 64 -3.95 9.18 -0.77
C THR A 64 -5.13 8.55 -0.02
N LEU A 65 -5.17 7.21 0.07
CA LEU A 65 -6.19 6.51 0.85
C LEU A 65 -6.10 6.86 2.34
N THR A 66 -4.87 6.99 2.87
CA THR A 66 -4.64 7.38 4.27
C THR A 66 -5.15 8.80 4.55
N VAL A 67 -4.85 9.75 3.66
CA VAL A 67 -5.33 11.14 3.79
C VAL A 67 -6.86 11.20 3.71
N TYR A 68 -7.46 10.46 2.77
CA TYR A 68 -8.91 10.38 2.68
C TYR A 68 -9.54 9.82 3.95
N ALA A 69 -9.04 8.67 4.44
CA ALA A 69 -9.54 8.06 5.67
C ALA A 69 -9.42 9.02 6.86
N TYR A 70 -8.33 9.80 6.93
CA TYR A 70 -8.17 10.84 7.95
C TYR A 70 -9.21 11.95 7.83
N GLN A 71 -9.44 12.49 6.63
CA GLN A 71 -10.42 13.56 6.39
C GLN A 71 -11.86 13.09 6.64
N ALA A 72 -12.15 11.83 6.38
CA ALA A 72 -13.46 11.20 6.59
C ALA A 72 -13.65 10.65 8.01
N GLU A 73 -12.67 10.83 8.91
CA GLU A 73 -12.68 10.28 10.29
C GLU A 73 -12.86 8.75 10.34
N ILE A 74 -12.34 8.04 9.33
CA ILE A 74 -12.35 6.59 9.21
C ILE A 74 -11.07 6.02 9.80
N SER A 75 -11.18 5.20 10.85
CA SER A 75 -10.05 4.53 11.49
C SER A 75 -9.66 3.19 10.83
N GLU A 76 -10.57 2.57 10.08
CA GLU A 76 -10.33 1.31 9.37
C GLU A 76 -10.77 1.41 7.91
N ALA A 77 -9.83 1.22 6.99
CA ALA A 77 -10.05 1.24 5.55
C ALA A 77 -9.63 -0.10 4.93
N VAL A 78 -10.24 -0.46 3.81
CA VAL A 78 -9.87 -1.65 3.03
C VAL A 78 -9.31 -1.19 1.71
N TRP A 79 -8.10 -1.63 1.35
CA TRP A 79 -7.56 -1.40 0.03
C TRP A 79 -8.21 -2.34 -0.99
N SER A 80 -8.64 -1.77 -2.11
CA SER A 80 -9.09 -2.51 -3.30
C SER A 80 -8.62 -1.80 -4.56
N GLU A 81 -8.47 -2.55 -5.65
CA GLU A 81 -8.16 -1.98 -6.97
C GLU A 81 -9.29 -1.06 -7.46
N ASP A 82 -10.55 -1.40 -7.16
CA ASP A 82 -11.72 -0.58 -7.50
C ASP A 82 -11.65 0.83 -6.87
N LEU A 83 -11.16 0.92 -5.62
CA LEU A 83 -10.95 2.20 -4.93
C LEU A 83 -9.97 3.11 -5.68
N LEU A 84 -8.97 2.54 -6.36
CA LEU A 84 -8.00 3.32 -7.13
C LEU A 84 -8.62 3.95 -8.36
N GLU A 85 -9.55 3.26 -9.01
CA GLU A 85 -10.29 3.77 -10.17
C GLU A 85 -11.23 4.90 -9.76
N ASP A 86 -11.96 4.75 -8.65
CA ASP A 86 -12.80 5.81 -8.09
C ASP A 86 -11.98 7.07 -7.74
N MET A 87 -10.78 6.89 -7.19
CA MET A 87 -9.86 8.00 -6.89
C MET A 87 -9.25 8.62 -8.15
N LYS A 88 -9.04 7.87 -9.24
CA LYS A 88 -8.56 8.41 -10.54
C LYS A 88 -9.60 9.26 -11.23
N GLN A 89 -10.88 8.91 -11.10
CA GLN A 89 -11.99 9.58 -11.79
C GLN A 89 -12.43 10.90 -11.14
N GLY A 90 -11.75 11.34 -10.07
CA GLY A 90 -12.07 12.60 -9.40
C GLY A 90 -13.44 12.55 -8.72
N ASN A 91 -13.70 11.48 -7.98
CA ASN A 91 -14.98 11.22 -7.36
C ASN A 91 -15.46 12.44 -6.50
N PRO A 92 -16.63 13.04 -6.81
CA PRO A 92 -17.14 14.25 -6.15
C PRO A 92 -17.47 14.09 -4.65
N TRP A 93 -17.41 12.87 -4.10
CA TRP A 93 -17.55 12.61 -2.67
C TRP A 93 -16.26 12.80 -1.87
N LEU A 94 -15.14 13.13 -2.53
CA LEU A 94 -13.90 13.54 -1.88
C LEU A 94 -13.97 15.06 -1.57
N PRO A 95 -13.84 15.49 -0.29
CA PRO A 95 -13.86 16.90 0.04
C PRO A 95 -12.68 17.62 -0.63
N ARG A 96 -12.98 18.74 -1.30
CA ARG A 96 -12.01 19.61 -1.97
C ARG A 96 -11.10 20.35 -1.00
#